data_AF-A0A8T4J0U6-F1
#
_entry.id   AF-A0A8T4J0U6-F1
#
_cell.length_a   1.000
_cell.length_b   1.000
_cell.length_c   1.000
_cell.angle_alpha   90.00
_cell.angle_beta   90.00
_cell.angle_gamma   90.00
#
_symmetry.space_group_name_H-M   'P 1'
#
loop_
_entity.id
_entity.type
_entity.pdbx_description
1 polymer ?
#
loop_
_entity_poly.entity_id
_entity_poly.type
_entity_poly.pdbx_seq_one_letter_code
_entity_poly.pdbx_strand_id
1 'polypeptide(L)'
;MALHADVAGLLAGAGIFDVDVEEAVADEHVRSAAYQRVVSVAASSRSRDGDRAVVATILRDPVELVSKTAVVALVDRVAVKAGGPAEFRRWWAGLLPEIGRLETVAWREFLRRRVHDWLFFLSVGDGHVPSSEELARVTDWMQRLLAETSSSLAVLAVLAECGNRKKTRNIARSRGGFSAV
;
A
#
# COMPACT_ATOMS: atom_id res chain seq x y z
N MET A 1 -1.96 -11.37 27.15
CA MET A 1 -3.04 -10.45 27.57
C MET A 1 -3.21 -9.25 26.64
N ALA A 2 -2.14 -8.53 26.25
CA ALA A 2 -2.27 -7.39 25.32
C ALA A 2 -2.77 -7.79 23.91
N LEU A 3 -2.20 -8.84 23.30
CA LEU A 3 -2.58 -9.28 21.95
C LEU A 3 -4.07 -9.65 21.83
N HIS A 4 -4.61 -10.38 22.82
CA HIS A 4 -6.03 -10.74 22.84
C HIS A 4 -6.93 -9.49 22.85
N ALA A 5 -6.63 -8.53 23.73
CA ALA A 5 -7.39 -7.27 23.80
C ALA A 5 -7.27 -6.44 22.50
N ASP A 6 -6.09 -6.43 21.89
CA ASP A 6 -5.83 -5.73 20.64
C ASP A 6 -6.60 -6.35 19.45
N VAL A 7 -6.56 -7.69 19.31
CA VAL A 7 -7.31 -8.40 18.27
C VAL A 7 -8.82 -8.22 18.47
N ALA A 8 -9.33 -8.43 19.69
CA ALA A 8 -10.74 -8.23 20.00
C ALA A 8 -11.19 -6.79 19.73
N GLY A 9 -10.39 -5.80 20.15
CA GLY A 9 -10.67 -4.38 19.94
C GLY A 9 -10.70 -3.98 18.46
N LEU A 10 -9.76 -4.49 17.67
CA LEU A 10 -9.72 -4.26 16.22
C LEU A 10 -10.95 -4.85 15.52
N LEU A 11 -11.32 -6.09 15.86
CA LEU A 11 -12.48 -6.77 15.30
C LEU A 11 -13.78 -6.04 15.66
N ALA A 12 -13.98 -5.73 16.94
CA ALA A 12 -15.15 -4.99 17.41
C ALA A 12 -15.25 -3.60 16.77
N GLY A 13 -14.14 -2.85 16.70
CA GLY A 13 -14.08 -1.54 16.05
C GLY A 13 -14.35 -1.58 14.55
N ALA A 14 -14.07 -2.72 13.90
CA ALA A 14 -14.41 -2.98 12.50
C ALA A 14 -15.80 -3.60 12.30
N GLY A 15 -16.55 -3.90 13.37
CA GLY A 15 -17.85 -4.57 13.31
C GLY A 15 -17.77 -6.03 12.82
N ILE A 16 -16.67 -6.72 13.08
CA ILE A 16 -16.42 -8.11 12.68
C ILE A 16 -16.62 -9.01 13.91
N PHE A 17 -17.57 -9.93 13.84
CA PHE A 17 -17.98 -10.78 14.98
C PHE A 17 -17.91 -12.28 14.71
N ASP A 18 -17.61 -12.67 13.48
CA ASP A 18 -17.55 -14.05 12.98
C ASP A 18 -16.12 -14.64 13.03
N VAL A 19 -15.18 -13.95 13.68
CA VAL A 19 -13.81 -14.43 13.87
C VAL A 19 -13.65 -14.91 15.32
N ASP A 20 -13.17 -16.14 15.50
CA ASP A 20 -12.77 -16.64 16.82
C ASP A 20 -11.49 -15.90 17.26
N VAL A 21 -11.60 -15.14 18.35
CA VAL A 21 -10.50 -14.34 18.89
C VAL A 21 -9.41 -15.23 19.47
N GLU A 22 -9.77 -16.32 20.13
CA GLU A 22 -8.79 -17.22 20.75
C GLU A 22 -7.98 -17.94 19.67
N GLU A 23 -8.65 -18.40 18.61
CA GLU A 23 -7.98 -18.97 17.45
C GLU A 23 -7.06 -17.94 16.77
N ALA A 24 -7.53 -16.71 16.55
CA ALA A 24 -6.71 -15.64 15.99
C ALA A 24 -5.52 -15.27 16.89
N VAL A 25 -5.64 -15.38 18.20
CA VAL A 25 -4.51 -15.16 19.12
C VAL A 25 -3.50 -16.31 19.03
N ALA A 26 -3.98 -17.55 18.89
CA ALA A 26 -3.14 -18.74 18.82
C ALA A 26 -2.44 -18.93 17.46
N ASP A 27 -3.09 -18.54 16.35
CA ASP A 27 -2.63 -18.78 14.98
C ASP A 27 -2.38 -17.45 14.22
N GLU A 28 -1.14 -17.23 13.80
CA GLU A 28 -0.74 -16.01 13.09
C GLU A 28 -1.35 -15.87 11.68
N HIS A 29 -1.69 -16.99 11.02
CA HIS A 29 -2.36 -16.97 9.72
C HIS A 29 -3.83 -16.56 9.88
N VAL A 30 -4.52 -17.08 10.89
CA VAL A 30 -5.89 -16.66 11.23
C VAL A 30 -5.90 -15.18 11.61
N ARG A 31 -4.94 -14.75 12.43
CA ARG A 31 -4.77 -13.33 12.78
C ARG A 31 -4.49 -12.44 11.58
N SER A 32 -3.61 -12.88 10.69
CA SER A 32 -3.29 -12.14 9.46
C SER A 32 -4.54 -11.98 8.59
N ALA A 33 -5.33 -13.04 8.42
CA ALA A 33 -6.60 -12.97 7.70
C ALA A 33 -7.60 -12.01 8.38
N ALA A 34 -7.70 -12.03 9.71
CA ALA A 34 -8.51 -11.09 10.49
C ALA A 34 -8.07 -9.63 10.26
N TYR A 35 -6.76 -9.35 10.31
CA TYR A 35 -6.24 -8.02 10.02
C TYR A 35 -6.53 -7.57 8.58
N GLN A 36 -6.50 -8.46 7.59
CA GLN A 36 -6.89 -8.09 6.22
C GLN A 36 -8.35 -7.64 6.14
N ARG A 37 -9.25 -8.24 6.92
CA ARG A 37 -10.66 -7.82 6.99
C ARG A 37 -10.78 -6.46 7.68
N VAL A 38 -10.12 -6.27 8.81
CA VAL A 38 -10.07 -4.96 9.52
C VAL A 38 -9.54 -3.87 8.60
N VAL A 39 -8.44 -4.13 7.90
CA VAL A 39 -7.84 -3.22 6.92
C VAL A 39 -8.81 -2.90 5.78
N SER A 40 -9.56 -3.88 5.29
CA SER A 40 -10.57 -3.67 4.25
C SER A 40 -11.69 -2.74 4.71
N VAL A 41 -12.17 -2.89 5.96
CA VAL A 41 -13.16 -2.00 6.57
C VAL A 41 -12.57 -0.60 6.75
N ALA A 42 -11.39 -0.49 7.37
CA ALA A 42 -10.70 0.77 7.59
C ALA A 42 -10.50 1.52 6.27
N ALA A 43 -9.97 0.88 5.23
CA ALA A 43 -9.76 1.49 3.92
C ALA A 43 -11.06 1.83 3.15
N SER A 44 -12.22 1.39 3.63
CA SER A 44 -13.53 1.67 2.99
C SER A 44 -14.34 2.75 3.70
N SER A 45 -13.94 3.14 4.91
CA SER A 45 -14.54 4.27 5.62
C SER A 45 -14.33 5.59 4.86
N ARG A 46 -15.24 6.56 5.06
CA ARG A 46 -15.09 7.92 4.51
C ARG A 46 -14.20 8.82 5.35
N SER A 47 -14.10 8.56 6.66
CA SER A 47 -13.17 9.27 7.55
C SER A 47 -11.87 8.48 7.68
N ARG A 48 -10.74 9.18 7.84
CA ARG A 48 -9.41 8.62 8.09
C ARG A 48 -8.96 8.75 9.56
N ASP A 49 -9.76 9.36 10.43
CA ASP A 49 -9.34 9.75 11.79
C ASP A 49 -8.96 8.53 12.66
N GLY A 50 -9.60 7.38 12.42
CA GLY A 50 -9.33 6.13 13.14
C GLY A 50 -8.14 5.33 12.61
N ASP A 51 -7.65 5.61 11.39
CA ASP A 51 -6.64 4.76 10.74
C ASP A 51 -5.34 4.68 11.55
N ARG A 52 -4.93 5.80 12.17
CA ARG A 52 -3.73 5.82 13.02
C ARG A 52 -3.85 4.88 14.21
N ALA A 53 -5.01 4.83 14.88
CA ALA A 53 -5.23 3.94 16.01
C ALA A 53 -5.27 2.47 15.59
N VAL A 54 -5.86 2.18 14.42
CA VAL A 54 -5.83 0.84 13.81
C VAL A 54 -4.39 0.41 13.54
N VAL A 55 -3.58 1.25 12.87
CA VAL A 55 -2.17 0.97 12.59
C VAL A 55 -1.37 0.80 13.87
N ALA A 56 -1.53 1.70 14.85
CA ALA A 56 -0.85 1.62 16.14
C ALA A 56 -1.16 0.30 16.89
N THR A 57 -2.35 -0.25 16.71
CA THR A 57 -2.76 -1.51 17.34
C THR A 57 -2.23 -2.73 16.58
N ILE A 58 -2.33 -2.72 15.24
CA ILE A 58 -1.74 -3.76 14.39
C ILE A 58 -0.22 -3.86 14.62
N LEU A 59 0.48 -2.74 14.74
CA LEU A 59 1.94 -2.71 14.95
C LEU A 59 2.38 -3.21 16.33
N ARG A 60 1.46 -3.45 17.27
CA ARG A 60 1.75 -4.10 18.55
C ARG A 60 1.74 -5.63 18.47
N ASP A 61 1.45 -6.19 17.29
CA ASP A 61 1.54 -7.64 17.07
C ASP A 61 2.99 -8.13 17.33
N PRO A 62 3.17 -9.22 18.10
CA PRO A 62 4.50 -9.78 18.34
C PRO A 62 5.17 -10.31 17.06
N VAL A 63 4.40 -10.63 16.03
CA VAL A 63 4.91 -11.04 14.73
C VAL A 63 4.89 -9.85 13.79
N GLU A 64 5.97 -9.08 13.79
CA GLU A 64 6.09 -7.86 12.98
C GLU A 64 5.88 -8.11 11.45
N LEU A 65 6.14 -9.31 10.94
CA LEU A 65 5.83 -9.65 9.54
C LEU A 65 4.31 -9.59 9.26
N VAL A 66 3.49 -10.06 10.20
CA VAL A 66 2.02 -10.02 10.13
C VAL A 66 1.55 -8.57 10.15
N SER A 67 2.04 -7.77 11.10
CA SER A 67 1.65 -6.37 11.23
C SER A 67 2.06 -5.53 10.03
N LYS A 68 3.31 -5.66 9.56
CA LYS A 68 3.81 -5.00 8.35
C LYS A 68 2.95 -5.33 7.14
N THR A 69 2.58 -6.60 6.96
CA THR A 69 1.78 -7.04 5.81
C THR A 69 0.38 -6.42 5.82
N ALA A 70 -0.25 -6.34 6.99
CA ALA A 70 -1.53 -5.64 7.14
C ALA A 70 -1.41 -4.13 6.87
N VAL A 71 -0.36 -3.46 7.37
CA VAL A 71 -0.15 -2.03 7.13
C VAL A 71 0.13 -1.74 5.65
N VAL A 72 0.91 -2.58 4.96
CA VAL A 72 1.10 -2.47 3.50
C VAL A 72 -0.23 -2.59 2.76
N ALA A 73 -1.08 -3.55 3.14
CA ALA A 73 -2.39 -3.70 2.53
C ALA A 73 -3.29 -2.48 2.76
N LEU A 74 -3.21 -1.83 3.92
CA LEU A 74 -3.92 -0.58 4.20
C LEU A 74 -3.42 0.55 3.30
N VAL A 75 -2.10 0.74 3.23
CA VAL A 75 -1.44 1.72 2.34
C VAL A 75 -1.90 1.55 0.90
N ASP A 76 -1.90 0.32 0.39
CA ASP A 76 -2.32 0.02 -0.98
C ASP A 76 -3.78 0.38 -1.23
N ARG A 77 -4.68 -0.02 -0.33
CA ARG A 77 -6.12 0.21 -0.49
C ARG A 77 -6.49 1.68 -0.34
N VAL A 78 -5.82 2.40 0.57
CA VAL A 78 -6.03 3.85 0.73
C VAL A 78 -5.48 4.60 -0.48
N ALA A 79 -4.29 4.24 -0.98
CA ALA A 79 -3.70 4.89 -2.15
C ALA A 79 -4.59 4.78 -3.39
N VAL A 80 -5.15 3.59 -3.65
CA VAL A 80 -6.08 3.36 -4.79
C VAL A 80 -7.32 4.25 -4.73
N LYS A 81 -7.75 4.66 -3.54
CA LYS A 81 -8.96 5.46 -3.32
C LYS A 81 -8.67 6.94 -3.05
N ALA A 82 -7.40 7.33 -2.96
CA ALA A 82 -7.03 8.70 -2.66
C ALA A 82 -7.45 9.64 -3.80
N GLY A 83 -7.95 10.83 -3.46
CA GLY A 83 -8.30 11.85 -4.45
C GLY A 83 -7.09 12.54 -5.08
N GLY A 84 -5.87 12.19 -4.66
CA GLY A 84 -4.63 12.70 -5.23
C GLY A 84 -3.42 12.53 -4.30
N PRO A 85 -2.21 12.87 -4.77
CA PRO A 85 -0.96 12.68 -4.04
C PRO A 85 -0.87 13.55 -2.77
N ALA A 86 -1.48 14.74 -2.77
CA ALA A 86 -1.45 15.64 -1.61
C ALA A 86 -2.28 15.08 -0.44
N GLU A 87 -3.46 14.53 -0.72
CA GLU A 87 -4.29 13.86 0.29
C GLU A 87 -3.57 12.65 0.88
N PHE A 88 -3.07 11.77 0.01
CA PHE A 88 -2.36 10.57 0.42
C PHE A 88 -1.10 10.88 1.26
N ARG A 89 -0.35 11.93 0.89
CA ARG A 89 0.83 12.38 1.65
C ARG A 89 0.47 12.83 3.06
N ARG A 90 -0.62 13.60 3.23
CA ARG A 90 -1.09 14.04 4.55
C ARG A 90 -1.48 12.85 5.42
N TRP A 91 -2.24 11.91 4.85
CA TRP A 91 -2.62 10.68 5.54
C TRP A 91 -1.39 9.89 6.01
N TRP A 92 -0.41 9.66 5.12
CA TRP A 92 0.82 8.96 5.47
C TRP A 92 1.63 9.66 6.56
N ALA A 93 1.75 10.99 6.51
CA ALA A 93 2.47 11.76 7.53
C ALA A 93 1.91 11.52 8.95
N GLY A 94 0.59 11.34 9.07
CA GLY A 94 -0.06 11.00 10.34
C GLY A 94 0.30 9.61 10.90
N LEU A 95 0.76 8.68 10.05
CA LEU A 95 1.16 7.33 10.45
C LEU A 95 2.63 7.22 10.83
N LEU A 96 3.48 8.16 10.42
CA LEU A 96 4.94 8.11 10.64
C LEU A 96 5.36 7.84 12.10
N PRO A 97 4.71 8.41 13.14
CA PRO A 97 5.05 8.09 14.53
C PRO A 97 4.87 6.61 14.87
N GLU A 98 3.86 5.96 14.29
CA GLU A 98 3.57 4.55 14.53
C GLU A 98 4.54 3.65 13.76
N ILE A 99 4.80 3.97 12.48
CA ILE A 99 5.76 3.23 11.65
C ILE A 99 7.17 3.28 12.25
N GLY A 100 7.53 4.37 12.93
CA GLY A 100 8.80 4.50 13.64
C GLY A 100 9.00 3.47 14.76
N ARG A 101 7.93 2.84 15.26
CA ARG A 101 7.97 1.86 16.35
C ARG A 101 8.31 0.45 15.92
N LEU A 102 8.19 0.12 14.63
CA LEU A 102 8.71 -1.15 14.11
C LEU A 102 10.19 -1.25 14.46
N GLU A 103 10.63 -2.37 14.99
CA GLU A 103 12.02 -2.64 15.37
C GLU A 103 12.86 -2.87 14.11
N THR A 104 12.34 -3.65 13.16
CA THR A 104 13.07 -4.01 11.95
C THR A 104 13.18 -2.85 10.96
N VAL A 105 14.41 -2.34 10.77
CA VAL A 105 14.73 -1.22 9.88
C VAL A 105 14.23 -1.46 8.45
N ALA A 106 14.48 -2.66 7.91
CA ALA A 106 14.11 -3.02 6.55
C ALA A 106 12.59 -2.92 6.30
N TRP A 107 11.76 -3.14 7.31
CA TRP A 107 10.30 -3.03 7.18
C TRP A 107 9.83 -1.57 7.15
N ARG A 108 10.47 -0.69 7.93
CA ARG A 108 10.25 0.76 7.85
C ARG A 108 10.63 1.29 6.47
N GLU A 109 11.78 0.86 5.95
CA GLU A 109 12.24 1.24 4.61
C GLU A 109 11.32 0.73 3.51
N PHE A 110 10.84 -0.51 3.63
CA PHE A 110 9.88 -1.08 2.69
C PHE A 110 8.60 -0.24 2.61
N LEU A 111 8.02 0.12 3.76
CA LEU A 111 6.81 0.94 3.80
C LEU A 111 7.03 2.34 3.20
N ARG A 112 8.17 2.98 3.50
CA ARG A 112 8.54 4.27 2.89
C ARG A 112 8.66 4.17 1.38
N ARG A 113 9.30 3.12 0.87
CA ARG A 113 9.42 2.87 -0.58
C ARG A 113 8.05 2.64 -1.21
N ARG A 114 7.19 1.87 -0.56
CA ARG A 114 5.82 1.61 -1.02
C ARG A 114 4.99 2.89 -1.13
N VAL A 115 5.11 3.79 -0.16
CA VAL A 115 4.43 5.09 -0.19
C VAL A 115 5.01 6.00 -1.27
N HIS A 116 6.33 6.01 -1.45
CA HIS A 116 6.96 6.73 -2.55
C HIS A 116 6.42 6.27 -3.92
N ASP A 117 6.35 4.96 -4.14
CA ASP A 117 5.77 4.39 -5.35
C ASP A 117 4.32 4.87 -5.58
N TRP A 118 3.48 4.84 -4.54
CA TRP A 118 2.10 5.31 -4.64
C TRP A 118 1.97 6.82 -4.87
N LEU A 119 2.82 7.64 -4.25
CA LEU A 119 2.84 9.09 -4.51
C LEU A 119 3.20 9.39 -5.96
N PHE A 120 4.15 8.64 -6.53
CA PHE A 120 4.50 8.74 -7.94
C PHE A 120 3.36 8.28 -8.86
N PHE A 121 2.69 7.17 -8.53
CA PHE A 121 1.52 6.72 -9.28
C PHE A 121 0.41 7.76 -9.30
N LEU A 122 0.09 8.34 -8.14
CA LEU A 122 -0.93 9.36 -7.99
C LEU A 122 -0.56 10.65 -8.73
N SER A 123 0.71 11.07 -8.72
CA SER A 123 1.13 12.25 -9.50
C SER A 123 0.96 12.03 -11.00
N VAL A 124 1.24 10.82 -11.50
CA VAL A 124 0.97 10.46 -12.89
C VAL A 124 -0.54 10.48 -13.19
N GLY A 125 -1.37 10.01 -12.26
CA GLY A 125 -2.83 10.14 -12.33
C GLY A 125 -3.32 11.59 -12.46
N ASP A 126 -2.63 12.52 -11.80
CA ASP A 126 -2.88 13.97 -11.88
C ASP A 126 -2.27 14.64 -13.13
N GLY A 127 -1.75 13.86 -14.08
CA GLY A 127 -1.24 14.35 -15.36
C GLY A 127 0.28 14.53 -15.44
N HIS A 128 1.04 14.14 -14.41
CA HIS A 128 2.50 14.11 -14.49
C HIS A 128 2.98 13.11 -15.53
N VAL A 129 3.89 13.53 -16.42
CA VAL A 129 4.58 12.63 -17.33
C VAL A 129 5.97 12.37 -16.76
N PRO A 130 6.29 11.12 -16.40
CA PRO A 130 7.52 10.84 -15.70
C PRO A 130 8.74 10.93 -16.61
N SER A 131 9.87 11.35 -16.05
CA SER A 131 11.18 11.22 -16.71
C SER A 131 11.75 9.81 -16.55
N SER A 132 12.76 9.48 -17.34
CA SER A 132 13.50 8.21 -17.20
C SER A 132 14.19 8.10 -15.83
N GLU A 133 14.72 9.20 -15.30
CA GLU A 133 15.36 9.26 -13.99
C GLU A 133 14.36 9.04 -12.85
N GLU A 134 13.15 9.58 -12.96
CA GLU A 134 12.09 9.34 -11.99
C GLU A 134 11.64 7.88 -12.01
N LEU A 135 11.47 7.29 -13.20
CA LEU A 135 11.13 5.87 -13.33
C LEU A 135 12.20 4.98 -12.69
N ALA A 136 13.48 5.30 -12.85
CA ALA A 136 14.57 4.51 -12.27
C ALA A 136 14.53 4.43 -10.74
N ARG A 137 13.86 5.37 -10.06
CA ARG A 137 13.70 5.41 -8.60
C ARG A 137 12.46 4.64 -8.10
N VAL A 138 11.60 4.21 -9.01
CA VAL A 138 10.32 3.56 -8.72
C VAL A 138 10.48 2.04 -8.89
N THR A 139 9.79 1.26 -8.06
CA THR A 139 9.95 -0.20 -8.13
C THR A 139 9.43 -0.78 -9.44
N ASP A 140 10.00 -1.93 -9.86
CA ASP A 140 9.53 -2.68 -11.04
C ASP A 140 8.03 -2.99 -10.98
N TRP A 141 7.52 -3.27 -9.78
CA TRP A 141 6.10 -3.51 -9.55
C TRP A 141 5.26 -2.27 -9.90
N MET A 142 5.68 -1.09 -9.45
CA MET A 142 4.92 0.14 -9.70
C MET A 142 5.03 0.60 -11.16
N GLN A 143 6.21 0.47 -11.78
CA GLN A 143 6.33 0.71 -13.22
C GLN A 143 5.40 -0.21 -14.04
N ARG A 144 5.30 -1.49 -13.64
CA ARG A 144 4.38 -2.44 -14.27
C ARG A 144 2.93 -2.04 -14.06
N LEU A 145 2.54 -1.63 -12.86
CA LEU A 145 1.18 -1.15 -12.57
C LEU A 145 0.82 0.04 -13.46
N LEU A 146 1.71 1.02 -13.60
CA LEU A 146 1.51 2.16 -14.51
C LEU A 146 1.36 1.71 -15.97
N ALA A 147 2.21 0.80 -16.43
CA ALA A 147 2.11 0.26 -17.78
C ALA A 147 0.77 -0.47 -18.01
N GLU A 148 0.23 -1.15 -17.00
CA GLU A 148 -1.05 -1.88 -17.07
C GLU A 148 -2.28 -0.98 -16.95
N THR A 149 -2.19 0.17 -16.28
CA THR A 149 -3.37 0.98 -15.91
C THR A 149 -3.42 2.37 -16.53
N SER A 150 -2.28 2.99 -16.85
CA SER A 150 -2.25 4.36 -17.39
C SER A 150 -2.99 4.45 -18.73
N SER A 151 -3.73 5.53 -18.92
CA SER A 151 -4.39 5.91 -20.19
C SER A 151 -3.60 6.97 -20.96
N SER A 152 -2.54 7.55 -20.37
CA SER A 152 -1.73 8.58 -20.99
C SER A 152 -0.72 7.98 -21.98
N LEU A 153 -0.87 8.30 -23.27
CA LEU A 153 0.06 7.86 -24.31
C LEU A 153 1.50 8.35 -24.06
N ALA A 154 1.68 9.55 -23.50
CA ALA A 154 2.99 10.07 -23.15
C ALA A 154 3.66 9.22 -22.06
N VAL A 155 2.93 8.84 -21.01
CA VAL A 155 3.44 7.95 -19.95
C VAL A 155 3.79 6.57 -20.52
N LEU A 156 2.92 6.02 -21.38
CA LEU A 156 3.18 4.73 -22.03
C LEU A 156 4.41 4.78 -22.94
N ALA A 157 4.66 5.90 -23.63
CA ALA A 157 5.86 6.06 -24.45
C ALA A 157 7.14 5.98 -23.62
N VAL A 158 7.20 6.73 -22.51
CA VAL A 158 8.36 6.69 -21.61
C VAL A 158 8.55 5.29 -21.02
N LEU A 159 7.48 4.61 -20.60
CA LEU A 159 7.56 3.25 -20.06
C LEU A 159 8.00 2.22 -21.11
N ALA A 160 7.61 2.39 -22.38
CA ALA A 160 8.00 1.52 -23.48
C ALA A 160 9.51 1.62 -23.78
N GLU A 161 10.08 2.80 -23.61
CA GLU A 161 11.50 3.08 -23.83
C GLU A 161 12.34 2.74 -22.60
N CYS A 162 11.99 3.30 -21.44
CA CYS A 162 12.84 3.33 -20.24
C CYS A 162 12.41 2.36 -19.13
N GLY A 163 11.30 1.63 -19.27
CA GLY A 163 10.86 0.70 -18.22
C GLY A 163 11.94 -0.34 -17.90
N ASN A 164 12.20 -0.60 -16.61
CA ASN A 164 13.31 -1.44 -16.15
C ASN A 164 13.22 -2.87 -16.70
N ARG A 165 12.00 -3.42 -16.71
CA ARG A 165 11.74 -4.81 -17.13
C ARG A 165 11.21 -4.85 -18.56
N LYS A 166 11.70 -5.84 -19.32
CA LYS A 166 11.21 -6.15 -20.67
C LYS A 166 9.68 -6.32 -20.69
N LYS A 167 9.11 -6.98 -19.68
CA LYS A 167 7.65 -7.15 -19.56
C LYS A 167 6.92 -5.79 -19.49
N THR A 168 7.38 -4.88 -18.65
CA THR A 168 6.83 -3.53 -18.52
C THR A 168 6.89 -2.78 -19.86
N ARG A 169 8.07 -2.78 -20.51
CA ARG A 169 8.24 -2.14 -21.82
C ARG A 169 7.30 -2.70 -22.88
N ASN A 170 7.10 -4.02 -22.90
CA ASN A 170 6.22 -4.68 -23.86
C ASN A 170 4.73 -4.36 -23.61
N ILE A 171 4.28 -4.35 -22.36
CA ILE A 171 2.91 -3.94 -22.00
C ILE A 171 2.68 -2.50 -22.48
N ALA A 172 3.63 -1.61 -22.19
CA ALA A 172 3.52 -0.21 -22.56
C ALA A 172 3.49 0.00 -24.10
N ARG A 173 4.34 -0.70 -24.87
CA ARG A 173 4.29 -0.70 -26.34
C ARG A 173 2.94 -1.15 -26.88
N SER A 174 2.46 -2.28 -26.38
CA SER A 174 1.20 -2.86 -26.83
C SER A 174 0.01 -1.93 -26.56
N ARG A 175 -0.03 -1.29 -25.39
CA ARG A 175 -1.13 -0.38 -25.04
C ARG A 175 -1.00 1.00 -25.68
N GLY A 176 0.22 1.47 -25.92
CA GLY A 176 0.49 2.75 -26.59
C GLY A 176 0.43 2.70 -28.11
N GLY A 177 0.37 1.50 -28.71
CA GLY A 177 0.38 1.32 -30.16
C GLY A 177 1.76 1.57 -30.80
N PHE A 178 2.85 1.41 -30.04
CA PHE A 178 4.21 1.64 -30.54
C PHE A 178 4.77 0.34 -31.16
N SER A 179 5.18 0.40 -32.43
CA SER A 179 5.94 -0.71 -33.04
C SER A 179 7.34 -0.82 -32.43
N ALA A 180 7.85 -2.05 -32.33
CA ALA A 180 9.24 -2.27 -32.01
C ALA A 180 10.10 -1.81 -33.21
N VAL A 181 10.97 -0.82 -32.98
CA VAL A 181 12.07 -0.49 -33.89
C VAL A 181 13.20 -1.49 -33.66
#